data_AF-A0A953BZ37-F1
#
_entry.id   AF-A0A953BZ37-F1
#
_cell.length_a   1.000
_cell.length_b   1.000
_cell.length_c   1.000
_cell.angle_alpha   90.00
_cell.angle_beta   90.00
_cell.angle_gamma   90.00
#
_symmetry.space_group_name_H-M   'P 1'
#
loop_
_entity.id
_entity.type
_entity.pdbx_description
1 polymer ?
#
loop_
_entity_poly.entity_id
_entity_poly.type
_entity_poly.pdbx_seq_one_letter_code
_entity_poly.pdbx_strand_id
1 'polypeptide(L)' 'MPSWTQILLVVVLILLLFGRGKISEMMGDFAKGIKSFKRGLSDEEEADAAGSEPKTIDATVNREESAEAKNKATNG' A
#
# COMPACT_ATOMS: atom_id res chain seq x y z
N MET A 1 -8.57 -32.72 16.90
CA MET A 1 -7.95 -32.24 15.64
C MET A 1 -7.66 -30.77 15.83
N PRO A 2 -6.47 -30.27 15.46
CA PRO A 2 -6.15 -28.87 15.65
C PRO A 2 -7.11 -28.02 14.82
N SER A 3 -7.88 -27.19 15.50
CA SER A 3 -8.87 -26.31 14.90
C SER A 3 -8.19 -25.03 14.44
N TRP A 4 -8.58 -24.49 13.29
CA TRP A 4 -8.06 -23.21 12.77
C TRP A 4 -8.22 -22.04 13.76
N THR A 5 -9.08 -22.20 14.77
CA THR A 5 -9.24 -21.28 15.91
C THR A 5 -7.98 -21.10 16.75
N GLN A 6 -7.12 -22.12 16.87
CA GLN A 6 -5.84 -22.00 17.61
C GLN A 6 -4.89 -21.04 16.89
N ILE A 7 -4.85 -21.09 15.56
CA ILE A 7 -4.01 -20.19 14.75
C ILE A 7 -4.52 -18.75 14.91
N LEU A 8 -5.84 -18.53 14.84
CA LEU A 8 -6.45 -17.22 15.05
C LEU A 8 -6.12 -16.64 16.44
N LEU A 9 -6.22 -17.45 17.50
CA LEU A 9 -5.86 -17.03 18.87
C LEU A 9 -4.42 -16.57 18.98
N VAL A 10 -3.48 -17.30 18.37
CA VAL A 10 -2.05 -16.95 18.37
C VAL A 10 -1.80 -15.64 17.61
N VAL A 11 -2.43 -15.46 16.44
CA VAL A 11 -2.30 -14.23 15.66
C VAL A 11 -2.81 -13.03 16.45
N VAL A 12 -3.98 -13.14 17.11
CA VAL A 12 -4.52 -12.06 17.95
C VAL A 12 -3.56 -11.68 19.08
N LEU A 13 -2.91 -12.67 19.71
CA LEU A 13 -1.91 -12.42 20.74
C LEU A 13 -0.70 -11.65 20.20
N ILE A 14 -0.20 -12.01 19.02
CA ILE A 14 0.88 -11.29 18.34
C ILE A 14 0.45 -9.86 18.00
N LEU A 15 -0.77 -9.66 17.49
CA LEU A 15 -1.30 -8.32 17.19
C LEU A 15 -1.39 -7.43 18.45
N LEU A 16 -1.71 -8.01 19.62
CA LEU A 16 -1.75 -7.29 20.90
C LEU A 16 -0.35 -6.91 21.39
N LEU A 17 0.65 -7.79 21.25
CA LEU A 17 2.03 -7.53 21.71
C LEU A 17 2.76 -6.53 20.82
N PHE A 18 2.61 -6.66 19.51
CA PHE A 18 3.29 -5.80 18.54
C PHE A 18 2.48 -4.54 18.19
N GLY A 19 1.17 -4.55 18.47
CA GLY A 19 0.25 -3.45 18.19
C GLY A 19 -0.08 -3.31 16.69
N ARG A 20 -1.23 -2.72 16.38
CA ARG A 20 -1.67 -2.49 14.99
C ARG A 20 -0.74 -1.56 14.19
N GLY A 21 -0.06 -0.62 14.86
CA GLY A 21 0.73 0.43 14.18
C GLY A 21 1.95 -0.14 13.45
N LYS A 22 2.75 -0.96 14.14
CA LYS A 22 3.97 -1.57 13.57
C LYS A 22 3.65 -2.55 12.45
N ILE A 23 2.57 -3.32 12.61
CA ILE A 23 2.16 -4.32 11.62
C ILE A 23 1.60 -3.66 10.37
N SER A 24 0.81 -2.58 10.47
CA SER A 24 0.30 -1.87 9.30
C SER A 24 1.41 -1.25 8.44
N GLU A 25 2.45 -0.68 9.05
CA GLU A 25 3.60 -0.12 8.35
C GLU A 25 4.41 -1.22 7.64
N MET A 26 4.73 -2.31 8.35
CA MET A 26 5.43 -3.47 7.77
C MET A 26 4.62 -4.19 6.69
N MET A 27 3.30 -4.29 6.86
CA MET A 27 2.41 -4.89 5.87
C MET A 27 2.32 -4.04 4.59
N GLY A 28 2.47 -2.72 4.69
CA GLY A 28 2.54 -1.83 3.53
C GLY A 28 3.77 -2.12 2.67
N ASP A 29 4.95 -2.26 3.27
CA ASP A 29 6.18 -2.57 2.54
C ASP A 29 6.23 -4.02 2.06
N PHE A 30 5.69 -4.95 2.84
CA PHE A 30 5.50 -6.33 2.42
C PHE A 30 4.53 -6.44 1.23
N ALA A 31 3.42 -5.68 1.24
CA ALA A 31 2.47 -5.64 0.13
C ALA A 31 3.08 -5.04 -1.14
N LYS A 32 3.95 -4.01 -1.03
CA LYS A 32 4.72 -3.50 -2.17
C LYS A 32 5.66 -4.57 -2.72
N GLY A 33 6.35 -5.32 -1.85
CA GLY A 33 7.23 -6.43 -2.24
C GLY A 33 6.48 -7.54 -2.98
N ILE A 34 5.35 -8.01 -2.44
CA ILE A 34 4.49 -9.01 -3.09
C ILE A 34 3.91 -8.46 -4.40
N LYS A 35 3.48 -7.19 -4.44
CA LYS A 35 2.93 -6.58 -5.67
C LYS A 35 3.98 -6.49 -6.77
N SER A 36 5.21 -6.13 -6.45
CA SER A 36 6.33 -6.12 -7.40
C SER A 36 6.71 -7.53 -7.84
N PHE A 37 6.68 -8.51 -6.94
CA PHE A 37 6.92 -9.91 -7.28
C PHE A 37 5.83 -10.45 -8.21
N LYS A 38 4.55 -10.22 -7.87
CA LYS A 38 3.41 -10.58 -8.72
C LYS A 38 3.47 -9.85 -10.06
N ARG A 39 3.83 -8.56 -10.07
CA ARG A 39 3.95 -7.80 -11.31
C ARG A 39 5.10 -8.29 -12.16
N GLY A 40 6.24 -8.68 -11.60
CA GLY A 40 7.33 -9.32 -12.36
C GLY A 40 6.93 -10.67 -12.95
N LEU A 41 6.17 -11.48 -12.18
CA LEU A 41 5.66 -12.77 -12.65
C LEU A 41 4.55 -12.62 -13.69
N SER A 42 3.67 -11.63 -13.50
CA SER A 42 2.62 -11.29 -14.46
C SER A 42 3.18 -10.60 -15.69
N ASP A 43 4.24 -9.79 -15.62
CA ASP A 43 4.89 -9.18 -16.80
C ASP A 43 5.55 -10.25 -17.69
N GLU A 44 6.01 -11.37 -17.12
CA GLU A 44 6.37 -12.58 -17.90
C GLU A 44 5.16 -13.27 -18.56
N GLU A 45 3.97 -13.24 -17.95
CA GLU A 45 2.72 -13.75 -18.56
C GLU A 45 2.05 -12.75 -19.52
N GLU A 46 2.23 -11.44 -19.31
CA GLU A 46 1.52 -10.33 -19.96
C GLU A 46 2.37 -9.69 -21.07
N ALA A 47 3.68 -9.98 -21.13
CA ALA A 47 4.51 -9.74 -22.33
C ALA A 47 4.04 -10.55 -23.56
N ASP A 48 3.21 -11.59 -23.36
CA ASP A 48 2.48 -12.29 -24.42
C ASP A 48 1.13 -11.58 -24.78
N ALA A 49 0.66 -10.64 -23.96
CA ALA A 49 -0.64 -9.96 -24.09
C ALA A 49 -0.55 -8.45 -23.80
N ALA A 50 0.09 -7.72 -24.73
CA ALA A 50 0.20 -6.27 -24.83
C ALA A 50 -0.73 -5.37 -23.95
N GLY A 51 -0.12 -4.66 -23.01
CA GLY A 51 -0.37 -3.23 -22.75
C GLY A 51 -1.45 -2.88 -21.71
N SER A 52 -1.03 -2.54 -20.49
CA SER A 52 -1.79 -1.65 -19.59
C SER A 52 -0.89 -0.99 -18.54
N GLU A 53 -0.77 0.33 -18.64
CA GLU A 53 0.02 1.22 -17.76
C GLU A 53 -0.44 1.18 -16.29
N PRO A 54 0.47 1.21 -15.30
CA PRO A 54 0.08 1.33 -13.90
C PRO A 54 -0.11 2.81 -13.52
N LYS A 55 -1.36 3.22 -13.28
CA LYS A 55 -1.65 4.44 -12.50
C LYS A 55 -1.05 4.29 -11.09
N THR A 56 0.03 5.02 -10.82
CA THR A 56 0.64 5.13 -9.49
C THR A 56 -0.20 6.02 -8.57
N ILE A 57 -0.28 5.64 -7.28
CA ILE A 57 -1.07 6.29 -6.21
C ILE A 57 -0.32 7.49 -5.60
N ASP A 58 0.82 7.88 -6.16
CA ASP A 58 1.71 8.88 -5.56
C ASP A 58 1.31 10.36 -5.81
N ALA A 59 0.22 10.62 -6.55
CA ALA A 59 -0.14 11.98 -6.98
C ALA A 59 -1.07 12.76 -6.02
N THR A 60 -1.48 12.20 -4.88
CA THR A 60 -2.50 12.82 -4.01
C THR A 60 -1.94 13.46 -2.74
N VAL A 61 -0.81 13.00 -2.19
CA VAL A 61 -0.34 13.48 -0.86
C VAL A 61 0.50 14.77 -0.93
N ASN A 62 1.01 15.18 -2.10
CA ASN A 62 1.89 16.36 -2.22
C ASN A 62 1.22 17.60 -2.86
N ARG A 63 -0.12 17.67 -2.96
CA ARG A 63 -0.82 18.83 -3.55
C ARG A 63 -1.54 19.71 -2.52
N GLU A 64 -1.64 19.31 -1.26
CA GLU A 64 -2.40 20.07 -0.26
C GLU A 64 -1.58 21.09 0.55
N GLU A 65 -0.24 21.11 0.49
CA GLU A 65 0.57 22.10 1.23
C GLU A 65 0.95 23.36 0.40
N SER A 66 0.80 23.34 -0.93
CA SER A 66 1.19 24.46 -1.81
C SER A 66 0.02 25.22 -2.45
N ALA A 67 -1.18 25.17 -1.86
CA ALA A 67 -2.36 25.89 -2.34
C ALA A 67 -2.75 27.13 -1.50
N GLU A 68 -1.97 27.50 -0.47
CA GLU A 68 -2.33 28.61 0.43
C GLU A 68 -1.66 29.97 0.09
N ALA A 69 -0.71 30.05 -0.84
CA ALA A 69 0.08 31.29 -1.04
C ALA A 69 -0.24 32.12 -2.30
N LYS A 70 -1.24 31.76 -3.14
CA LYS A 70 -1.42 32.42 -4.46
C LYS A 70 -2.86 32.78 -4.86
N ASN A 71 -3.69 33.28 -3.94
CA ASN A 71 -4.95 33.94 -4.32
C ASN A 71 -5.17 35.34 -3.70
N LYS A 72 -4.16 35.92 -3.02
CA LYS A 72 -4.24 37.27 -2.43
C LYS A 72 -3.26 38.26 -3.07
N ALA A 73 -3.24 38.36 -4.40
CA ALA A 73 -2.44 39.37 -5.11
C ALA A 73 -3.00 39.74 -6.51
N THR A 74 -4.30 39.56 -6.76
CA THR A 74 -4.90 40.02 -8.04
C THR A 74 -6.33 40.51 -7.86
N ASN A 75 -6.55 41.42 -6.91
CA ASN A 75 -7.57 42.45 -7.05
C ASN A 75 -7.22 43.63 -6.15
N GLY A 76 -6.67 44.67 -6.75
CA GLY A 76 -6.32 45.96 -6.15
C GLY A 76 -6.13 46.94 -7.29
#